data_AF-A0A0N8KHM0-F1
#
_entry.id   AF-A0A0N8KHM0-F1
#
_cell.length_a   1.000
_cell.length_b   1.000
_cell.length_c   1.000
_cell.angle_alpha   90.00
_cell.angle_beta   90.00
_cell.angle_gamma   90.00
#
_symmetry.space_group_name_H-M   'P 1'
#
loop_
_entity.id
_entity.type
_entity.pdbx_description
1 polymer ?
#
loop_
_entity_poly.entity_id
_entity_poly.type
_entity_poly.pdbx_seq_one_letter_code
_entity_poly.pdbx_strand_id
1 'polypeptide(L)'
;MSKNTLALIQDESWLEPFADKIQERTDRFYKAIHEIEQAMGSILEFANFHQYYGVHWEPVRRGWVYREWAPAARQLFLMGDFNWWDRESHPMKRNHRGDWEIFLPFEQYKHTFVHQ
;
A
#
# COMPACT_ATOMS: atom_id res chain seq x y z
N MET A 1 25.02 36.51 0.51
CA MET A 1 24.23 35.45 -0.15
C MET A 1 22.91 35.40 0.60
N SER A 2 21.79 35.78 -0.01
CA SER A 2 20.50 35.71 0.71
C SER A 2 20.19 34.24 1.00
N LYS A 3 19.97 33.91 2.28
CA LYS A 3 19.37 32.63 2.64
C LYS A 3 18.09 32.50 1.81
N ASN A 4 17.97 31.45 1.01
CA ASN A 4 16.75 31.17 0.26
C ASN A 4 15.71 30.69 1.28
N THR A 5 15.07 31.65 1.94
CA THR A 5 14.13 31.41 3.03
C THR A 5 12.78 30.99 2.43
N LEU A 6 12.17 29.91 2.94
CA LEU A 6 10.84 29.47 2.49
C LEU A 6 9.84 30.63 2.54
N ALA A 7 8.97 30.75 1.54
CA ALA A 7 7.98 31.83 1.44
C ALA A 7 7.16 31.99 2.73
N LEU A 8 6.77 30.86 3.34
CA LEU A 8 6.06 30.83 4.63
C LEU A 8 6.77 31.61 5.75
N ILE A 9 8.10 31.55 5.83
CA ILE A 9 8.88 32.25 6.85
C ILE A 9 9.02 33.75 6.50
N GLN A 10 8.98 34.09 5.22
CA GLN A 10 9.01 35.49 4.77
C GLN A 10 7.67 36.19 5.08
N ASP A 11 6.56 35.48 4.91
CA ASP A 11 5.22 36.02 5.15
C ASP A 11 4.91 36.12 6.66
N GLU A 12 5.44 35.19 7.46
CA GLU A 12 5.13 35.05 8.89
C GLU A 12 6.39 35.17 9.75
N SER A 13 6.83 36.41 10.00
CA SER A 13 8.08 36.72 10.75
C SER A 13 8.21 36.04 12.12
N TRP A 14 7.10 35.71 12.79
CA TRP A 14 7.13 34.99 14.07
C TRP A 14 7.62 33.53 13.93
N LEU A 15 7.72 33.00 12.71
CA LEU A 15 8.29 31.69 12.40
C LEU A 15 9.82 31.67 12.28
N GLU A 16 10.47 32.83 12.20
CA GLU A 16 11.94 32.92 12.07
C GLU A 16 12.72 32.09 13.11
N PRO A 17 12.33 32.07 14.41
CA PRO A 17 13.04 31.24 15.39
C PRO A 17 12.97 29.73 15.11
N PHE A 18 12.04 29.30 14.25
CA PHE A 18 11.81 27.90 13.89
C PHE A 18 12.23 27.58 12.45
N ALA A 19 12.83 28.53 11.73
CA ALA A 19 13.15 28.43 10.31
C ALA A 19 13.90 27.14 9.93
N ASP A 20 14.93 26.79 10.72
CA ASP A 20 15.73 25.59 10.46
C ASP A 20 14.88 24.31 10.56
N LYS A 21 13.96 24.23 11.52
CA LYS A 21 13.06 23.07 11.70
C LYS A 21 12.00 22.99 10.60
N ILE A 22 11.53 24.13 10.11
CA ILE A 22 10.61 24.19 8.97
C ILE A 22 11.36 23.72 7.71
N GLN A 23 12.59 24.19 7.49
CA GLN A 23 13.42 23.76 6.36
C GLN A 23 13.69 22.25 6.39
N GLU A 24 14.11 21.70 7.53
CA GLU A 24 14.32 20.24 7.69
C GLU A 24 13.06 19.42 7.34
N ARG A 25 11.86 19.93 7.68
CA ARG A 25 10.58 19.26 7.34
C ARG A 25 10.31 19.32 5.85
N THR A 26 10.53 20.47 5.23
CA THR A 26 10.38 20.68 3.79
C THR A 26 11.34 19.79 2.99
N ASP A 27 12.59 19.69 3.42
CA ASP A 27 13.59 18.83 2.79
C ASP A 27 13.19 17.36 2.88
N ARG A 28 12.68 16.91 4.04
CA ARG A 28 12.15 15.54 4.18
C ARG A 28 10.93 15.30 3.29
N PHE A 29 10.05 16.29 3.14
CA PHE A 29 8.90 16.18 2.25
C PHE A 29 9.34 15.99 0.80
N TYR A 30 10.20 16.86 0.27
CA TYR A 30 10.67 16.73 -1.11
C TYR A 30 11.49 15.47 -1.33
N LYS A 31 12.29 15.04 -0.34
CA LYS A 31 12.99 13.77 -0.39
C LYS A 31 12.01 12.59 -0.50
N ALA A 32 10.96 12.56 0.33
CA ALA A 32 9.96 11.49 0.28
C ALA A 32 9.20 11.45 -1.05
N ILE A 33 8.80 12.62 -1.58
CA ILE A 33 8.17 12.72 -2.91
C ILE A 33 9.11 12.18 -3.99
N HIS A 34 10.37 12.59 -3.97
CA HIS A 34 11.37 12.12 -4.92
C HIS A 34 11.58 10.60 -4.85
N GLU A 35 11.71 10.04 -3.64
CA GLU A 35 11.82 8.58 -3.46
C GLU A 35 10.60 7.83 -3.99
N ILE A 36 9.39 8.34 -3.76
CA ILE A 36 8.15 7.77 -4.31
C ILE A 36 8.14 7.83 -5.84
N GLU A 37 8.47 8.98 -6.43
CA GLU A 37 8.51 9.16 -7.89
C GLU A 37 9.55 8.25 -8.55
N GLN A 38 10.73 8.08 -7.94
CA GLN A 38 11.76 7.17 -8.45
C GLN A 38 11.33 5.70 -8.37
N ALA A 39 10.64 5.30 -7.31
CA ALA A 39 10.24 3.91 -7.10
C ALA A 39 8.97 3.52 -7.87
N MET A 40 8.00 4.44 -8.00
CA MET A 40 6.63 4.15 -8.47
C MET A 40 6.18 5.03 -9.63
N GLY A 41 7.01 5.96 -10.11
CA GLY A 41 6.70 6.88 -11.20
C GLY A 41 5.97 8.15 -10.76
N SER A 42 5.00 8.06 -9.84
CA SER A 42 4.33 9.23 -9.26
C SER A 42 3.69 8.95 -7.90
N ILE A 43 3.35 10.01 -7.16
CA ILE A 43 2.53 9.90 -5.94
C ILE A 43 1.14 9.31 -6.21
N LEU A 44 0.57 9.56 -7.40
CA LEU A 44 -0.74 9.03 -7.76
C LEU A 44 -0.68 7.51 -7.95
N GLU A 45 0.35 7.02 -8.64
CA GLU A 45 0.59 5.57 -8.80
C GLU A 45 0.80 4.91 -7.44
N PHE A 46 1.58 5.54 -6.55
CA PHE A 46 1.77 5.06 -5.19
C PHE A 46 0.46 5.00 -4.38
N ALA A 47 -0.45 5.96 -4.56
CA ALA A 47 -1.73 6.00 -3.85
C ALA A 47 -2.77 4.97 -4.36
N ASN A 48 -2.54 4.37 -5.53
CA ASN A 48 -3.47 3.43 -6.17
C ASN A 48 -3.33 1.98 -5.71
N PHE A 49 -2.52 1.69 -4.68
CA PHE A 49 -2.29 0.32 -4.20
C PHE A 49 -3.55 -0.43 -3.75
N HIS A 50 -4.62 0.27 -3.38
CA HIS A 50 -5.92 -0.33 -3.08
C HIS A 50 -6.57 -1.04 -4.30
N GLN A 51 -6.13 -0.72 -5.52
CA GLN A 51 -6.55 -1.39 -6.75
C GLN A 51 -5.79 -2.71 -6.98
N TYR A 52 -4.68 -2.93 -6.26
CA TYR A 52 -3.84 -4.12 -6.39
C TYR A 52 -3.97 -5.07 -5.18
N TYR A 53 -3.84 -4.52 -3.97
CA TYR A 53 -4.00 -5.25 -2.69
C TYR A 53 -5.46 -5.37 -2.28
N GLY A 54 -5.73 -6.31 -1.38
CA GLY A 54 -7.09 -6.66 -1.00
C GLY A 54 -7.71 -7.65 -1.97
N VAL A 55 -9.03 -7.76 -1.92
CA VAL A 55 -9.82 -8.75 -2.66
C VAL A 55 -10.35 -8.12 -3.95
N HIS A 56 -10.01 -8.72 -5.10
CA HIS A 56 -10.40 -8.22 -6.42
C HIS A 56 -10.90 -9.34 -7.32
N TRP A 57 -11.86 -9.03 -8.19
CA TRP A 57 -12.28 -9.95 -9.24
C TRP A 57 -11.24 -9.98 -10.37
N GLU A 58 -10.80 -11.18 -10.77
CA GLU A 58 -9.88 -11.40 -11.88
C GLU A 58 -10.64 -12.02 -13.06
N PRO A 59 -10.98 -11.22 -14.11
CA PRO A 59 -11.83 -11.68 -15.19
C PRO A 59 -11.18 -12.76 -16.07
N VAL A 60 -9.85 -12.71 -16.25
CA VAL A 60 -9.11 -13.65 -17.10
C VAL A 60 -9.18 -15.07 -16.54
N ARG A 61 -8.96 -15.24 -15.24
CA ARG A 61 -8.99 -16.54 -14.56
C ARG A 61 -10.38 -16.90 -14.03
N ARG A 62 -11.34 -15.96 -14.10
CA ARG A 62 -12.72 -16.11 -13.61
C ARG A 62 -12.77 -16.52 -12.14
N GLY A 63 -12.31 -15.64 -11.27
CA GLY A 63 -12.33 -15.85 -9.83
C GLY A 63 -11.91 -14.61 -9.06
N TRP A 64 -11.69 -14.78 -7.77
CA TRP A 64 -11.21 -13.72 -6.89
C TRP A 64 -9.72 -13.90 -6.60
N VAL A 65 -8.99 -12.80 -6.57
CA VAL A 65 -7.61 -12.76 -6.09
C VAL A 65 -7.56 -11.95 -4.81
N TYR A 66 -6.84 -12.45 -3.81
CA TYR A 66 -6.51 -11.69 -2.62
C TYR A 66 -5.00 -11.49 -2.54
N ARG A 67 -4.57 -10.25 -2.28
CA ARG A 67 -3.16 -9.88 -2.13
C ARG A 67 -2.91 -9.11 -0.84
N GLU A 68 -1.80 -9.42 -0.20
CA GLU A 68 -1.37 -8.76 1.04
C GLU A 68 0.15 -8.56 1.07
N TRP A 69 0.61 -7.40 1.56
CA TRP A 69 2.03 -7.17 1.77
C TRP A 69 2.41 -7.57 3.20
N ALA A 70 3.20 -8.63 3.33
CA ALA A 70 3.64 -9.12 4.64
C ALA A 70 5.03 -9.76 4.53
N PRO A 71 6.08 -8.98 4.25
CA PRO A 71 7.40 -9.51 3.89
C PRO A 71 8.06 -10.31 5.00
N ALA A 72 7.77 -9.96 6.26
CA ALA A 72 8.31 -10.61 7.46
C ALA A 72 7.51 -11.87 7.87
N ALA A 73 6.37 -12.16 7.25
CA ALA A 73 5.59 -13.35 7.57
C ALA A 73 6.32 -14.62 7.10
N ARG A 74 6.24 -15.69 7.88
CA ARG A 74 6.75 -17.02 7.49
C ARG A 74 5.77 -17.75 6.57
N GLN A 75 4.48 -17.64 6.87
CA GLN A 75 3.35 -18.23 6.16
C GLN A 75 2.14 -17.31 6.34
N LEU A 76 1.26 -17.25 5.33
CA LEU A 76 -0.02 -16.58 5.41
C LEU A 76 -1.13 -17.50 4.90
N PHE A 77 -2.30 -17.37 5.50
CA PHE A 77 -3.52 -18.10 5.16
C PHE A 77 -4.69 -17.13 5.12
N LEU A 78 -5.59 -17.31 4.14
CA LEU A 78 -6.84 -16.56 4.07
C LEU A 78 -7.94 -17.35 4.79
N MET A 79 -8.66 -16.74 5.73
CA MET A 79 -9.74 -17.39 6.46
C MET A 79 -10.93 -16.46 6.67
N GLY A 80 -12.12 -17.05 6.76
CA GLY A 80 -13.38 -16.35 7.00
C GLY A 80 -14.56 -17.31 6.87
N ASP A 81 -15.78 -16.78 6.77
CA ASP A 81 -16.99 -17.61 6.70
C ASP A 81 -16.96 -18.59 5.51
N PHE A 82 -16.38 -18.19 4.38
CA PHE A 82 -16.29 -19.00 3.16
C PHE A 82 -15.55 -20.34 3.32
N ASN A 83 -14.71 -20.45 4.35
CA ASN A 83 -13.95 -21.64 4.67
C ASN A 83 -14.09 -22.07 6.14
N TRP A 84 -15.21 -21.68 6.79
CA TRP A 84 -15.52 -22.04 8.17
C TRP A 84 -14.44 -21.61 9.18
N TRP A 85 -13.74 -20.52 8.90
CA TRP A 85 -12.61 -20.04 9.71
C TRP A 85 -11.48 -21.07 9.88
N ASP A 86 -11.34 -22.00 8.93
CA ASP A 86 -10.24 -22.96 8.91
C ASP A 86 -8.91 -22.22 8.65
N ARG A 87 -7.97 -22.41 9.59
CA ARG A 87 -6.71 -21.66 9.68
C ARG A 87 -5.61 -22.17 8.72
N GLU A 88 -5.80 -23.33 8.10
CA GLU A 88 -4.77 -24.02 7.33
C GLU A 88 -5.19 -24.32 5.88
N SER A 89 -6.49 -24.30 5.60
CA SER A 89 -7.06 -24.72 4.30
C SER A 89 -6.65 -23.87 3.10
N HIS A 90 -6.27 -22.59 3.28
CA HIS A 90 -6.04 -21.64 2.18
C HIS A 90 -4.69 -20.91 2.30
N PRO A 91 -3.56 -21.64 2.15
CA PRO A 91 -2.24 -21.03 2.17
C PRO A 91 -2.05 -20.07 1.00
N MET A 92 -1.49 -18.90 1.29
CA MET A 92 -1.10 -17.90 0.30
C MET A 92 0.33 -18.17 -0.20
N LYS A 93 0.63 -17.71 -1.42
CA LYS A 93 1.96 -17.83 -2.03
C LYS A 93 2.71 -16.51 -1.95
N ARG A 94 3.90 -16.52 -1.33
CA ARG A 94 4.80 -15.37 -1.25
C ARG A 94 5.59 -15.19 -2.55
N ASN A 95 5.69 -13.96 -3.05
CA ASN A 95 6.56 -13.60 -4.15
C ASN A 95 7.94 -13.08 -3.66
N HIS A 96 8.81 -12.66 -4.59
CA HIS A 96 10.15 -12.16 -4.27
C HIS A 96 10.16 -10.77 -3.60
N ARG A 97 9.07 -10.00 -3.70
CA ARG A 97 8.92 -8.65 -3.13
C ARG A 97 8.29 -8.64 -1.73
N GLY A 98 7.80 -9.79 -1.27
CA GLY A 98 7.15 -9.94 0.04
C GLY A 98 5.62 -9.83 0.00
N ASP A 99 5.05 -9.78 -1.21
CA ASP A 99 3.60 -9.88 -1.39
C ASP A 99 3.17 -11.34 -1.34
N TRP A 100 1.99 -11.56 -0.78
CA TRP A 100 1.34 -12.84 -0.72
C TRP A 100 0.09 -12.81 -1.58
N GLU A 101 -0.16 -13.87 -2.34
CA GLU A 101 -1.32 -13.99 -3.21
C GLU A 101 -2.02 -15.35 -3.04
N ILE A 102 -3.35 -15.33 -3.08
CA ILE A 102 -4.18 -16.52 -3.30
C ILE A 102 -5.25 -16.22 -4.33
N PHE A 103 -5.59 -17.23 -5.14
CA PHE A 103 -6.68 -17.17 -6.09
C PHE A 103 -7.78 -18.15 -5.69
N LEU A 104 -9.02 -17.69 -5.75
CA LEU A 104 -10.24 -18.41 -5.42
C LEU A 104 -11.09 -18.54 -6.70
N PRO A 105 -11.08 -19.70 -7.40
CA PRO A 105 -11.87 -19.91 -8.61
C PRO A 105 -13.37 -19.71 -8.38
N PHE A 106 -14.05 -18.97 -9.27
CA PHE A 106 -15.46 -18.65 -9.10
C PHE A 106 -16.35 -19.89 -8.93
N GLU A 107 -16.18 -20.90 -9.79
CA GLU A 107 -17.04 -22.10 -9.74
C GLU A 107 -16.97 -22.85 -8.41
N GLN A 108 -15.83 -22.78 -7.72
CA GLN A 108 -15.62 -23.42 -6.42
C GLN A 108 -16.22 -22.58 -5.27
N TYR A 109 -16.12 -21.25 -5.34
CA TYR A 109 -16.45 -20.36 -4.22
C TYR A 109 -17.71 -19.50 -4.42
N LYS A 110 -18.44 -19.64 -5.54
CA LYS A 110 -19.62 -18.84 -5.90
C LYS A 110 -20.76 -18.83 -4.86
N HIS A 111 -20.78 -19.80 -3.94
CA HIS A 111 -21.79 -19.90 -2.89
C HIS A 111 -21.26 -19.64 -1.48
N THR A 112 -19.94 -19.52 -1.31
CA THR A 112 -19.31 -19.41 0.01
C THR A 112 -18.53 -18.11 0.18
N PHE A 113 -17.87 -17.61 -0.89
CA PHE A 113 -17.17 -16.34 -0.89
C PHE A 113 -18.03 -15.25 -1.53
N VAL A 114 -19.05 -14.82 -0.77
CA VAL A 114 -20.08 -13.87 -1.19
C VAL A 114 -20.21 -12.75 -0.16
N HIS A 115 -20.58 -11.55 -0.60
CA HIS A 115 -21.04 -10.50 0.30
C HIS A 115 -22.53 -10.71 0.55
N GLN A 116 -22.91 -10.97 1.81
CA GLN A 116 -24.30 -10.93 2.26
C GLN A 116 -24.69 -9.51 2.67
#